data_AF-A0A7S1V189-F1
#
_entry.id   AF-A0A7S1V189-F1
#
_cell.length_a   1.000
_cell.length_b   1.000
_cell.length_c   1.000
_cell.angle_alpha   90.00
_cell.angle_beta   90.00
_cell.angle_gamma   90.00
#
_symmetry.space_group_name_H-M   'P 1'
#
loop_
_entity.id
_entity.type
_entity.pdbx_description
1 polymer ?
#
loop_
_entity_poly.entity_id
_entity_poly.type
_entity_poly.pdbx_seq_one_letter_code
_entity_poly.pdbx_strand_id
1 'polypeptide(L)'
;RYIRTLKDRTRCTYNTMPFRSMPLLMVVEMVFAANFWLNMFPARDGVSTTQSPRRIMTGLASDYNLHCRLEFGEYAQTHEAHDNSMKARTIGAIALRPTGNTQGGFYFMSLATG
;
A
#
# COMPACT_ATOMS: atom_id res chain seq x y z
N ARG A 1 20.52 -1.59 10.59
CA ARG A 1 20.49 -1.81 9.12
C ARG A 1 19.10 -1.56 8.53
N TYR A 2 18.03 -2.15 9.08
CA TYR A 2 16.65 -2.04 8.55
C TYR A 2 16.11 -0.61 8.39
N ILE A 3 16.26 0.25 9.41
CA ILE A 3 15.76 1.65 9.40
C ILE A 3 16.32 2.44 8.20
N ARG A 4 17.58 2.22 7.84
CA ARG A 4 18.21 2.88 6.69
C ARG A 4 17.53 2.46 5.39
N THR A 5 17.37 1.15 5.19
CA THR A 5 16.69 0.59 4.00
C THR A 5 15.27 1.10 3.85
N LEU A 6 14.53 1.21 4.97
CA LEU A 6 13.17 1.73 4.97
C LEU A 6 13.15 3.20 4.51
N LYS A 7 13.97 4.06 5.14
CA LYS A 7 14.09 5.47 4.75
C LYS A 7 14.50 5.63 3.28
N ASP A 8 15.42 4.80 2.80
CA ASP A 8 15.89 4.86 1.42
C ASP A 8 14.78 4.46 0.43
N ARG A 9 14.03 3.38 0.70
CA ARG A 9 12.87 3.00 -0.13
C ARG A 9 11.79 4.07 -0.14
N THR A 10 11.43 4.62 1.03
CA THR A 10 10.46 5.71 1.10
C THR A 10 10.93 6.93 0.31
N ARG A 11 12.21 7.29 0.38
CA ARG A 11 12.76 8.42 -0.40
C ARG A 11 12.73 8.16 -1.91
N CYS A 12 13.04 6.94 -2.34
CA CYS A 12 12.91 6.56 -3.75
C CYS A 12 11.47 6.73 -4.23
N THR A 13 10.49 6.17 -3.50
CA THR A 13 9.07 6.28 -3.86
C THR A 13 8.60 7.75 -3.86
N TYR A 14 9.02 8.55 -2.88
CA TYR A 14 8.72 9.98 -2.82
C TYR A 14 9.20 10.74 -4.06
N ASN A 15 10.41 10.47 -4.54
CA ASN A 15 11.01 11.17 -5.67
C ASN A 15 10.50 10.71 -7.05
N THR A 16 9.95 9.49 -7.15
CA THR A 16 9.40 8.96 -8.40
C THR A 16 7.97 9.43 -8.66
N MET A 17 7.24 9.83 -7.61
CA MET A 17 5.86 10.26 -7.73
C MET A 17 5.70 11.59 -8.47
N PRO A 18 4.64 11.75 -9.30
CA PRO A 18 4.43 12.96 -10.09
C PRO A 18 3.87 14.14 -9.26
N PHE A 19 3.76 14.02 -7.94
CA PHE A 19 3.14 15.02 -7.08
C PHE A 19 4.14 16.10 -6.66
N ARG A 20 3.78 17.37 -6.86
CA ARG A 20 4.59 18.52 -6.41
C ARG A 20 4.66 18.61 -4.88
N SER A 21 3.60 18.20 -4.19
CA SER A 21 3.51 18.17 -2.74
C SER A 21 2.67 16.97 -2.33
N MET A 22 3.08 16.29 -1.25
CA MET A 22 2.36 15.15 -0.71
C MET A 22 1.81 15.48 0.68
N PRO A 23 0.52 15.22 0.93
CA PRO A 23 -0.06 15.27 2.26
C PRO A 23 0.70 14.38 3.24
N LEU A 24 0.70 14.77 4.52
CA LEU A 24 1.40 14.02 5.57
C LEU A 24 0.89 12.57 5.69
N LEU A 25 -0.41 12.35 5.46
CA LEU A 25 -1.02 11.02 5.43
C LEU A 25 -0.40 10.12 4.35
N MET A 26 -0.19 10.64 3.14
CA MET A 26 0.50 9.88 2.08
C MET A 26 1.93 9.51 2.49
N VAL A 27 2.65 10.42 3.14
CA VAL A 27 4.03 10.15 3.58
C VAL A 27 4.06 9.04 4.64
N VAL A 28 3.14 9.08 5.61
CA VAL A 28 3.01 8.02 6.63
C VAL A 28 2.69 6.67 5.98
N GLU A 29 1.73 6.65 5.05
CA GLU A 29 1.36 5.42 4.34
C GLU A 29 2.46 4.90 3.41
N MET A 30 3.31 5.78 2.88
CA MET A 30 4.48 5.39 2.09
C MET A 30 5.52 4.65 2.94
N VAL A 31 5.71 5.06 4.20
CA VAL A 31 6.55 4.35 5.18
C VAL A 31 5.96 2.97 5.47
N PHE A 32 4.65 2.88 5.67
CA PHE A 32 3.96 1.60 5.86
C PHE A 32 4.05 0.70 4.62
N ALA A 33 3.87 1.25 3.42
CA ALA A 33 4.01 0.51 2.16
C ALA A 33 5.42 -0.04 1.99
N ALA A 34 6.46 0.77 2.24
CA ALA A 34 7.85 0.33 2.18
C ALA A 34 8.12 -0.83 3.17
N ASN A 35 7.61 -0.72 4.40
CA ASN A 35 7.71 -1.77 5.41
C ASN A 35 6.94 -3.04 5.00
N PHE A 36 5.74 -2.89 4.44
CA PHE A 36 4.92 -4.00 3.96
C PHE A 36 5.64 -4.81 2.89
N TRP A 37 6.16 -4.15 1.86
CA TRP A 37 6.87 -4.81 0.77
C TRP A 37 8.22 -5.41 1.18
N LEU A 38 8.91 -4.82 2.16
CA LEU A 38 10.13 -5.41 2.74
C LEU A 38 9.85 -6.73 3.45
N ASN A 39 8.70 -6.86 4.11
CA ASN A 39 8.30 -8.08 4.81
C ASN A 39 7.59 -9.10 3.92
N MET A 40 7.13 -8.69 2.74
CA MET A 40 6.41 -9.55 1.79
C MET A 40 7.32 -10.58 1.14
N PHE A 41 8.61 -10.28 0.99
CA PHE A 41 9.59 -11.13 0.30
C PHE A 41 10.66 -11.66 1.28
N PRO A 42 11.25 -12.85 1.01
CA PRO A 42 12.37 -13.35 1.78
C PRO A 42 13.55 -12.38 1.75
N ALA A 43 14.12 -12.08 2.92
CA ALA A 43 15.35 -11.31 3.01
C ALA A 43 16.55 -12.22 2.71
N ARG A 44 17.55 -11.71 1.97
CA ARG A 44 18.78 -12.46 1.63
C ARG A 44 19.50 -13.03 2.85
N ASP A 45 19.55 -12.24 3.93
CA ASP A 45 20.15 -12.61 5.21
C ASP A 45 19.06 -12.94 6.26
N GLY A 46 17.88 -13.40 5.81
CA GLY A 46 16.72 -13.68 6.64
C GLY A 46 16.72 -15.10 7.24
N VAL A 47 15.75 -15.36 8.12
CA VAL A 47 15.56 -16.67 8.78
C VAL A 47 15.29 -17.79 7.78
N SER A 48 14.62 -17.47 6.66
CA SER A 48 14.32 -18.42 5.59
C SER A 48 14.71 -17.84 4.25
N THR A 49 15.25 -18.70 3.38
CA THR A 49 15.56 -18.38 1.97
C THR A 49 14.32 -18.44 1.07
N THR A 50 13.27 -19.14 1.50
CA THR A 50 12.06 -19.41 0.69
C THR A 50 10.83 -18.72 1.23
N GLN A 51 10.69 -18.61 2.56
CA GLN A 51 9.53 -18.01 3.20
C GLN A 51 9.79 -16.55 3.56
N SER A 52 8.83 -15.68 3.28
CA SER A 52 8.92 -14.29 3.69
C SER A 52 8.71 -14.15 5.21
N PRO A 53 9.31 -13.12 5.84
CA PRO A 53 9.09 -12.85 7.27
C PRO A 53 7.61 -12.78 7.63
N ARG A 54 6.81 -12.20 6.74
CA ARG A 54 5.36 -12.13 6.89
C ARG A 54 4.70 -13.50 6.93
N ARG A 55 5.09 -14.41 6.01
CA ARG A 55 4.54 -15.77 5.97
C ARG A 55 4.93 -16.57 7.22
N ILE A 56 6.15 -16.40 7.71
CA ILE A 56 6.61 -17.07 8.95
C ILE A 56 5.76 -16.62 10.14
N MET A 57 5.46 -15.32 10.24
CA MET A 57 4.72 -14.76 11.39
C MET A 57 3.22 -14.95 11.32
N THR A 58 2.61 -14.90 10.13
CA THR A 58 1.15 -14.87 9.96
C THR A 58 0.58 -16.10 9.27
N GLY A 59 1.41 -16.97 8.69
CA GLY A 59 0.99 -18.10 7.87
C GLY A 59 0.44 -17.71 6.48
N LEU A 60 0.21 -16.42 6.22
CA LEU A 60 -0.36 -15.94 4.97
C LEU A 60 0.69 -15.84 3.86
N ALA A 61 0.38 -16.40 2.69
CA ALA A 61 1.20 -16.26 1.50
C ALA A 61 0.93 -14.93 0.80
N SER A 62 1.94 -14.40 0.11
CA SER A 62 1.78 -13.26 -0.79
C SER A 62 1.12 -13.72 -2.09
N ASP A 63 -0.01 -13.11 -2.44
CA ASP A 63 -0.67 -13.32 -3.74
C ASP A 63 -0.50 -12.08 -4.63
N TYR A 64 0.10 -12.26 -5.80
CA TYR A 64 0.28 -11.20 -6.80
C TYR A 64 -1.06 -10.64 -7.28
N ASN A 65 -2.04 -11.50 -7.53
CA ASN A 65 -3.34 -11.11 -8.06
C ASN A 65 -4.16 -10.33 -7.05
N LEU A 66 -3.85 -10.42 -5.76
CA LEU A 66 -4.56 -9.68 -4.71
C LEU A 66 -3.81 -8.45 -4.26
N HIS A 67 -2.49 -8.51 -4.14
CA HIS A 67 -1.70 -7.45 -3.52
C HIS A 67 -1.01 -6.52 -4.51
N CYS A 68 -0.87 -6.89 -5.78
CA CYS A 68 -0.15 -6.08 -6.78
C CYS A 68 -1.09 -5.52 -7.86
N ARG A 69 -2.37 -5.30 -7.54
CA ARG A 69 -3.35 -4.77 -8.50
C ARG A 69 -3.22 -3.27 -8.78
N LEU A 70 -2.78 -2.51 -7.79
CA LEU A 70 -2.70 -1.07 -7.83
C LEU A 70 -1.34 -0.62 -7.32
N GLU A 71 -0.81 0.43 -7.93
CA GLU A 71 0.43 1.06 -7.50
C GLU A 71 0.18 2.15 -6.45
N PHE A 72 1.21 2.44 -5.63
CA PHE A 72 1.13 3.55 -4.68
C PHE A 72 1.02 4.87 -5.45
N GLY A 73 0.02 5.68 -5.13
CA GLY A 73 -0.22 6.96 -5.79
C GLY A 73 -1.15 6.89 -7.00
N GLU A 74 -1.63 5.69 -7.37
CA GLU A 74 -2.54 5.53 -8.50
C GLU A 74 -3.93 6.08 -8.19
N TYR A 75 -4.56 6.73 -9.18
CA TYR A 75 -5.92 7.22 -9.04
C TYR A 75 -6.92 6.08 -9.20
N ALA A 76 -7.83 5.94 -8.24
CA ALA A 76 -8.89 4.94 -8.23
C ALA A 76 -10.25 5.57 -7.92
N GLN A 77 -11.32 4.93 -8.36
CA GLN A 77 -12.69 5.27 -7.98
C GLN A 77 -13.18 4.23 -6.98
N THR A 78 -13.38 4.64 -5.73
CA THR A 78 -13.87 3.76 -4.67
C THR A 78 -15.39 3.86 -4.56
N HIS A 79 -16.03 2.72 -4.33
CA HIS A 79 -17.46 2.67 -4.04
C HIS A 79 -17.72 3.01 -2.57
N GLU A 80 -18.63 3.94 -2.32
CA GLU A 80 -19.18 4.17 -0.98
C GLU A 80 -20.60 3.60 -0.86
N ALA A 81 -21.00 3.22 0.35
CA ALA A 81 -22.38 2.82 0.59
C ALA A 81 -23.32 4.02 0.37
N HIS A 82 -24.30 3.84 -0.50
CA HIS A 82 -25.21 4.91 -0.94
C HIS A 82 -26.67 4.45 -0.96
N ASP A 83 -27.59 5.41 -0.86
CA ASP A 83 -29.04 5.22 -0.93
C ASP A 83 -29.57 5.28 -2.38
N ASN A 84 -30.89 5.23 -2.57
CA ASN A 84 -31.53 5.32 -3.88
C ASN A 84 -31.56 6.75 -4.46
N SER A 85 -30.77 7.68 -3.94
CA SER A 85 -30.66 9.02 -4.50
C SER A 85 -29.83 9.03 -5.80
N MET A 86 -29.97 10.11 -6.58
CA MET A 86 -29.23 10.31 -7.84
C MET A 86 -27.84 10.95 -7.62
N LYS A 87 -27.28 10.89 -6.41
CA LYS A 87 -25.95 11.43 -6.11
C LYS A 87 -24.84 10.59 -6.75
N ALA A 88 -23.65 11.19 -6.91
CA ALA A 88 -22.46 10.46 -7.35
C ALA A 88 -22.18 9.28 -6.41
N ARG A 89 -21.92 8.10 -6.99
CA ARG A 89 -21.79 6.81 -6.27
C ARG A 89 -20.35 6.40 -5.99
N THR A 90 -19.40 7.12 -6.55
CA THR A 90 -17.98 6.83 -6.44
C THR A 90 -17.25 8.07 -5.95
N ILE A 91 -16.22 7.83 -5.14
CA ILE A 91 -15.30 8.87 -4.69
C ILE A 91 -13.95 8.63 -5.34
N GLY A 92 -13.40 9.69 -5.92
CA GLY A 92 -12.02 9.68 -6.39
C GLY A 92 -11.08 9.56 -5.20
N ALA A 93 -10.18 8.58 -5.25
CA ALA A 93 -9.23 8.31 -4.18
C ALA A 93 -7.86 7.96 -4.75
N ILE A 94 -6.83 8.13 -3.94
CA ILE A 94 -5.46 7.72 -4.26
C ILE A 94 -5.19 6.38 -3.57
N ALA A 95 -4.76 5.39 -4.34
CA ALA A 95 -4.33 4.10 -3.82
C ALA A 95 -3.05 4.27 -2.99
N LEU A 96 -3.06 3.74 -1.77
CA LEU A 96 -1.92 3.81 -0.86
C LEU A 96 -1.22 2.46 -0.86
N ARG A 97 -1.74 1.49 -0.11
CA ARG A 97 -1.11 0.17 0.03
C ARG A 97 -2.14 -0.94 0.17
N PRO A 98 -1.76 -2.19 -0.12
CA PRO A 98 -2.56 -3.34 0.26
C PRO A 98 -2.71 -3.44 1.78
N THR A 99 -3.88 -3.89 2.24
CA THR A 99 -4.10 -4.26 3.64
C THR A 99 -3.37 -5.55 3.98
N GLY A 100 -3.17 -6.42 2.99
CA GLY A 100 -2.55 -7.73 3.18
C GLY A 100 -3.52 -8.82 3.66
N ASN A 101 -4.83 -8.55 3.72
CA ASN A 101 -5.79 -9.60 4.05
C ASN A 101 -5.95 -10.61 2.88
N THR A 102 -6.60 -11.75 3.16
CA THR A 102 -6.89 -12.77 2.15
C THR A 102 -7.89 -12.32 1.08
N GLN A 103 -8.62 -11.22 1.33
CA GLN A 103 -9.59 -10.65 0.39
C GLN A 103 -8.96 -9.70 -0.64
N GLY A 104 -7.71 -9.25 -0.43
CA GLY A 104 -7.04 -8.30 -1.35
C GLY A 104 -7.50 -6.85 -1.20
N GLY A 105 -7.85 -6.43 0.02
CA GLY A 105 -8.20 -5.03 0.31
C GLY A 105 -7.02 -4.06 0.17
N PHE A 106 -7.35 -2.79 -0.06
CA PHE A 106 -6.41 -1.68 -0.18
C PHE A 106 -6.83 -0.53 0.72
N TYR A 107 -5.84 0.21 1.22
CA TYR A 107 -6.05 1.53 1.81
C TYR A 107 -6.07 2.58 0.71
N PHE A 108 -7.03 3.49 0.79
CA PHE A 108 -7.22 4.59 -0.13
C PHE A 108 -7.31 5.90 0.63
N MET A 109 -6.75 6.95 0.06
CA MET A 109 -6.90 8.32 0.56
C MET A 109 -7.97 9.02 -0.28
N SER A 110 -9.08 9.41 0.36
CA SER A 110 -10.18 10.12 -0.32
C SER A 110 -9.74 11.52 -0.75
N LEU A 111 -9.97 11.88 -2.01
CA LEU A 111 -9.72 13.24 -2.50
C LEU A 111 -10.75 14.25 -2.02
N ALA A 112 -11.90 13.78 -1.49
CA ALA A 112 -12.93 14.67 -0.98
C ALA A 112 -12.56 15.25 0.40
N THR A 113 -11.88 14.46 1.24
CA THR A 113 -11.56 14.84 2.62
C THR A 113 -10.08 15.15 2.84
N GLY A 114 -9.19 14.61 1.99
CA GLY A 114 -7.73 14.74 2.14
C GLY A 114 -7.13 13.79 3.16
#